data_AF-A0A6V8NGW4-F1
#
_entry.id   AF-A0A6V8NGW4-F1
#
_cell.length_a   1.000
_cell.length_b   1.000
_cell.length_c   1.000
_cell.angle_alpha   90.00
_cell.angle_beta   90.00
_cell.angle_gamma   90.00
#
_symmetry.space_group_name_H-M   'P 1'
#
loop_
_entity.id
_entity.type
_entity.pdbx_description
1 polymer ?
#
loop_
_entity_poly.entity_id
_entity_poly.type
_entity_poly.pdbx_seq_one_letter_code
_entity_poly.pdbx_strand_id
1 'polypeptide(L)' 'TTVEGSVILDSCTIGRACRIKDSILSKGVSLQDEVHVLDNSVIGDNCLIEKDNQLKRAVRVFPGTYLKEGSIKF' A
#
# COMPACT_ATOMS: atom_id res chain seq x y z
N THR A 1 -0.16 -13.33 0.26
CA THR A 1 -0.47 -12.00 -0.27
C THR A 1 -1.64 -12.11 -1.21
N THR A 2 -2.60 -11.20 -1.12
CA THR A 2 -3.83 -11.21 -1.94
C THR A 2 -4.04 -9.85 -2.58
N VAL A 3 -4.54 -9.87 -3.82
CA VAL A 3 -4.89 -8.69 -4.61
C VAL A 3 -6.28 -8.94 -5.19
N GLU A 4 -7.24 -8.06 -4.89
CA GLU A 4 -8.63 -8.17 -5.34
C GLU A 4 -9.15 -6.79 -5.73
N GLY A 5 -9.83 -6.66 -6.89
CA GLY A 5 -10.45 -5.39 -7.30
C GLY A 5 -9.51 -4.19 -7.38
N SER A 6 -8.20 -4.42 -7.54
CA SER A 6 -7.16 -3.40 -7.36
C SER A 6 -6.32 -3.22 -8.63
N VAL A 7 -5.75 -2.03 -8.78
CA VAL A 7 -4.82 -1.70 -9.86
C VAL A 7 -3.42 -1.55 -9.28
N ILE A 8 -2.46 -2.26 -9.86
CA ILE A 8 -1.04 -2.19 -9.47
C ILE A 8 -0.26 -1.76 -10.71
N LEU A 9 0.39 -0.60 -10.64
CA LEU A 9 1.21 -0.06 -11.73
C LEU A 9 2.61 -0.68 -11.71
N ASP A 10 3.41 -0.32 -12.71
CA ASP A 10 4.73 -0.88 -12.96
C ASP A 10 5.68 -0.77 -11.76
N SER A 11 6.58 -1.75 -11.65
CA SER A 11 7.69 -1.77 -10.69
C SER A 11 7.29 -1.76 -9.21
N CYS A 12 6.05 -2.14 -8.88
CA CYS A 12 5.67 -2.33 -7.48
C CYS A 12 6.30 -3.59 -6.88
N THR A 13 6.68 -3.53 -5.60
CA THR A 13 7.11 -4.69 -4.81
C THR A 13 6.15 -4.89 -3.66
N ILE A 14 5.66 -6.11 -3.46
CA ILE A 14 4.67 -6.42 -2.42
C ILE A 14 5.21 -7.58 -1.57
N GLY A 15 5.36 -7.30 -0.27
CA GLY A 15 5.76 -8.26 0.74
C GLY A 15 4.76 -9.38 0.98
N ARG A 16 5.11 -10.22 1.95
CA ARG A 16 4.31 -11.36 2.41
C ARG A 16 3.13 -10.87 3.26
N ALA A 17 2.10 -11.70 3.34
CA ALA A 17 0.90 -11.43 4.13
C ALA A 17 0.19 -10.09 3.83
N CYS A 18 0.49 -9.43 2.70
CA CYS A 18 -0.20 -8.20 2.33
C CYS A 18 -1.60 -8.48 1.79
N ARG A 19 -2.49 -7.51 1.96
CA ARG A 19 -3.85 -7.52 1.42
C ARG A 19 -4.09 -6.19 0.71
N ILE A 20 -4.28 -6.26 -0.60
CA ILE A 20 -4.58 -5.11 -1.44
C ILE A 20 -5.99 -5.33 -1.99
N LYS A 21 -6.94 -4.50 -1.59
CA LYS A 21 -8.34 -4.65 -1.98
C LYS A 21 -8.94 -3.31 -2.36
N ASP A 22 -9.65 -3.29 -3.49
CA ASP A 22 -10.36 -2.11 -4.00
C ASP A 22 -9.47 -0.86 -3.96
N SER A 23 -8.20 -0.96 -4.39
CA SER A 23 -7.19 0.08 -4.16
C SER A 23 -6.25 0.25 -5.35
N ILE A 24 -5.49 1.34 -5.35
CA ILE A 24 -4.51 1.66 -6.41
C ILE A 24 -3.12 1.79 -5.81
N LEU A 25 -2.16 1.03 -6.33
CA LEU A 25 -0.73 1.23 -6.11
C LEU A 25 -0.13 1.85 -7.37
N SER A 26 0.37 3.08 -7.26
CA SER A 26 1.04 3.75 -8.38
C SER A 26 2.47 3.25 -8.58
N LYS A 27 3.22 3.84 -9.53
CA LYS A 27 4.48 3.27 -10.01
C LYS A 27 5.52 3.19 -8.90
N GLY A 28 6.26 2.09 -8.82
CA GLY A 28 7.42 1.96 -7.93
C GLY A 28 7.08 1.91 -6.44
N VAL A 29 5.83 1.63 -6.07
CA VAL A 29 5.45 1.46 -4.66
C VAL A 29 6.06 0.19 -4.08
N SER A 30 6.67 0.30 -2.90
CA SER A 30 7.21 -0.82 -2.14
C SER A 30 6.43 -1.01 -0.85
N LEU A 31 5.72 -2.12 -0.74
CA LEU A 31 5.05 -2.55 0.48
C LEU A 31 5.87 -3.67 1.13
N GLN A 32 6.27 -3.50 2.38
CA GLN A 32 6.85 -4.58 3.18
C GLN A 32 5.78 -5.57 3.65
N ASP A 33 6.19 -6.56 4.45
CA ASP A 33 5.33 -7.62 4.96
C ASP A 33 4.17 -7.08 5.83
N GLU A 34 3.03 -7.77 5.81
CA GLU A 34 1.86 -7.44 6.67
C GLU A 34 1.27 -6.04 6.43
N VAL A 35 1.49 -5.46 5.25
CA VAL A 35 0.86 -4.19 4.86
C VAL A 35 -0.52 -4.45 4.25
N HIS A 36 -1.52 -3.68 4.67
CA HIS A 36 -2.87 -3.73 4.13
C HIS A 36 -3.25 -2.41 3.48
N VAL A 37 -3.70 -2.46 2.23
CA VAL A 37 -4.17 -1.30 1.45
C VAL A 37 -5.58 -1.61 0.98
N LEU A 38 -6.58 -1.01 1.62
CA LEU A 38 -7.99 -1.38 1.49
C LEU A 38 -8.86 -0.14 1.26
N ASP A 39 -10.13 -0.37 0.92
CA ASP A 39 -11.20 0.63 0.95
C ASP A 39 -10.95 1.86 0.06
N ASN A 40 -10.71 1.68 -1.24
CA ASN A 40 -10.47 2.78 -2.19
C ASN A 40 -9.23 3.62 -1.88
N SER A 41 -8.23 3.03 -1.22
CA SER A 41 -6.99 3.73 -0.91
C SER A 41 -6.10 3.86 -2.15
N VAL A 42 -5.36 4.96 -2.22
CA VAL A 42 -4.44 5.27 -3.33
C VAL A 42 -3.05 5.53 -2.77
N ILE A 43 -2.06 4.80 -3.26
CA ILE A 43 -0.65 4.97 -2.90
C ILE A 43 0.09 5.62 -4.06
N GLY A 44 0.55 6.86 -3.86
CA GLY A 44 1.29 7.61 -4.87
C GLY A 44 2.63 6.99 -5.26
N ASP A 45 3.23 7.50 -6.34
CA ASP A 45 4.45 6.94 -6.92
C ASP A 45 5.61 6.87 -5.91
N ASN A 46 6.42 5.83 -6.01
CA ASN A 46 7.67 5.64 -5.26
C ASN A 46 7.50 5.74 -3.74
N CYS A 47 6.34 5.37 -3.20
CA CYS A 47 6.17 5.27 -1.75
C CYS A 47 6.84 4.01 -1.20
N LEU A 48 7.38 4.12 0.01
CA LEU A 48 7.84 2.97 0.80
C LEU A 48 6.98 2.86 2.05
N ILE A 49 6.28 1.75 2.17
CA ILE A 49 5.41 1.43 3.30
C ILE A 49 6.03 0.26 4.05
N GLU A 50 6.56 0.53 5.23
CA GLU A 50 7.10 -0.52 6.09
C GLU A 50 6.00 -1.40 6.69
N LYS A 51 6.43 -2.52 7.26
CA LYS A 51 5.54 -3.57 7.76
C LYS A 51 4.50 -3.06 8.76
N ASP A 52 3.43 -3.83 8.91
CA ASP A 52 2.41 -3.61 9.95
C ASP A 52 1.66 -2.26 9.81
N ASN A 53 1.55 -1.74 8.58
CA ASN A 53 0.71 -0.59 8.27
C ASN A 53 -0.65 -1.03 7.67
N GLN A 54 -1.73 -0.37 8.08
CA GLN A 54 -3.09 -0.60 7.59
C GLN A 54 -3.69 0.69 7.02
N LEU A 55 -3.60 0.83 5.70
CA LEU A 55 -4.11 1.94 4.92
C LEU A 55 -5.55 1.64 4.50
N LYS A 56 -6.51 2.34 5.08
CA LYS A 56 -7.95 2.11 4.93
C LYS A 56 -8.69 3.44 4.76
N ARG A 57 -10.01 3.37 4.54
CA ARG A 57 -10.93 4.52 4.51
C ARG A 57 -10.56 5.58 3.46
N ALA A 58 -10.27 5.14 2.24
CA ALA A 58 -9.94 5.98 1.09
C ALA A 58 -8.75 6.92 1.33
N VAL A 59 -7.75 6.46 2.10
CA VAL A 59 -6.54 7.25 2.35
C VAL A 59 -5.76 7.45 1.04
N ARG A 60 -5.18 8.64 0.87
CA ARG A 60 -4.34 9.01 -0.26
C ARG A 60 -2.94 9.30 0.25
N VAL A 61 -1.99 8.44 -0.07
CA VAL A 61 -0.58 8.62 0.30
C VAL A 61 0.10 9.43 -0.80
N PHE A 62 0.76 10.52 -0.41
CA PHE A 62 1.42 11.42 -1.36
C PHE A 62 2.65 10.73 -1.99
N PRO A 63 2.96 10.96 -3.29
CA PRO A 63 4.14 10.38 -3.91
C PRO A 63 5.44 10.63 -3.12
N GLY A 64 6.32 9.64 -3.08
CA GLY A 64 7.59 9.68 -2.35
C GLY A 64 7.45 9.60 -0.82
N THR A 65 6.25 9.33 -0.29
CA THR A 65 6.07 9.18 1.15
C THR A 65 6.75 7.92 1.66
N TYR A 66 7.43 8.06 2.80
CA TYR A 66 7.95 6.95 3.58
C TYR A 66 7.12 6.80 4.87
N LEU A 67 6.44 5.66 5.02
CA LEU A 67 5.74 5.31 6.25
C LEU A 67 6.57 4.28 7.02
N LYS A 68 6.95 4.65 8.24
CA LYS A 68 7.62 3.73 9.18
C LYS A 68 6.67 2.65 9.65
N GLU A 69 7.24 1.56 10.16
CA GLU A 69 6.51 0.46 10.79
C GLU A 69 5.38 0.96 11.71
N GLY A 70 4.16 0.46 11.48
CA GLY A 70 3.01 0.75 12.34
C GLY A 70 2.54 2.21 12.41
N SER A 71 2.97 3.08 11.49
CA SER A 71 2.60 4.52 11.49
C SER A 71 1.10 4.76 11.33
N ILE A 72 0.40 3.87 10.60
CA ILE A 72 -1.02 3.98 10.31
C ILE A 72 -1.70 2.62 10.58
N LYS A 73 -2.69 2.57 11.49
CA LYS A 73 -3.38 1.34 11.91
C LYS A 73 -4.89 1.51 12.18
N PHE A 74 -5.67 2.01 11.22
CA PHE A 74 -7.10 2.28 11.41
C PHE A 74 -8.03 1.10 11.07
#